data_AF-A0A5K1GBI6-F1
#
_entry.id   AF-A0A5K1GBI6-F1
#
_cell.length_a   1.000
_cell.length_b   1.000
_cell.length_c   1.000
_cell.angle_alpha   90.00
_cell.angle_beta   90.00
_cell.angle_gamma   90.00
#
_symmetry.space_group_name_H-M   'P 1'
#
loop_
_entity.id
_entity.type
_entity.pdbx_description
1 polymer ?
#
loop_
_entity_poly.entity_id
_entity_poly.type
_entity_poly.pdbx_seq_one_letter_code
_entity_poly.pdbx_strand_id
1 'polypeptide(L)'
;ASNLVKVITSCSSRDFKALVLQYMPLGGLEVCLHLGGHHLNLFQRLDIMIDVACALEYLHHGYSETIVHCDLKPSNVLLDENKTAYISDFGIAKILV
;
A
#
# COMPACT_ATOMS: atom_id res chain seq x y z
N ALA A 1 6.49 -12.08 -2.78
CA ALA A 1 5.22 -11.72 -2.12
C ALA A 1 4.82 -10.35 -2.65
N SER A 2 3.54 -10.09 -2.93
CA SER A 2 3.12 -8.77 -3.43
C SER A 2 3.17 -7.75 -2.29
N ASN A 3 3.79 -6.59 -2.54
CA ASN A 3 3.87 -5.44 -1.63
C ASN A 3 2.53 -4.69 -1.57
N LEU A 4 1.42 -5.42 -1.37
CA LEU A 4 0.06 -4.90 -1.24
C LEU A 4 -0.50 -5.21 0.14
N VAL A 5 -1.22 -4.27 0.74
CA VAL A 5 -1.91 -4.50 2.01
C VAL A 5 -2.95 -5.60 1.83
N LYS A 6 -2.87 -6.63 2.67
CA LYS A 6 -3.76 -7.79 2.59
C LYS A 6 -5.13 -7.48 3.19
N VAL A 7 -6.18 -7.87 2.46
CA VAL A 7 -7.53 -7.99 3.00
C VAL A 7 -7.60 -9.28 3.81
N ILE A 8 -7.88 -9.18 5.11
CA ILE A 8 -8.11 -10.33 5.99
C ILE A 8 -9.53 -10.85 5.77
N THR A 9 -10.50 -9.95 5.84
CA THR A 9 -11.92 -10.26 5.64
C THR A 9 -12.71 -9.00 5.31
N SER A 10 -14.02 -9.14 5.12
CA SER A 10 -14.96 -8.04 4.98
C SER A 10 -16.10 -8.18 5.97
N CYS A 11 -16.70 -7.06 6.34
CA CYS A 11 -17.93 -6.99 7.11
C CYS A 11 -18.94 -6.14 6.34
N SER A 12 -20.17 -6.62 6.21
CA SER A 12 -21.24 -5.85 5.57
C SER A 12 -22.59 -6.05 6.23
N SER A 13 -23.37 -4.97 6.26
CA SER A 13 -24.79 -4.92 6.60
C SER A 13 -25.51 -4.07 5.54
N ARG A 14 -26.81 -3.80 5.74
CA ARG A 14 -27.59 -2.99 4.78
C ARG A 14 -26.99 -1.60 4.58
N ASP A 15 -26.53 -0.96 5.66
CA ASP A 15 -26.10 0.45 5.66
C ASP A 15 -24.59 0.61 5.93
N PHE A 16 -23.85 -0.50 6.02
CA PHE A 16 -22.43 -0.48 6.36
C PHE A 16 -21.64 -1.49 5.54
N LYS A 17 -20.47 -1.09 5.05
CA LYS A 17 -19.50 -1.97 4.42
C LYS A 17 -18.11 -1.59 4.91
N ALA A 18 -17.33 -2.58 5.31
CA ALA A 18 -15.95 -2.39 5.72
C ALA A 18 -15.07 -3.56 5.28
N LEU A 19 -13.80 -3.24 5.06
CA LEU A 19 -12.74 -4.22 4.89
C LEU A 19 -11.92 -4.27 6.17
N VAL A 20 -11.58 -5.48 6.60
CA VAL A 20 -10.62 -5.71 7.67
C VAL A 20 -9.28 -5.99 7.00
N LEU A 21 -8.32 -5.10 7.21
CA LEU A 21 -7.01 -5.16 6.57
C LEU A 21 -5.94 -5.61 7.56
N GLN A 22 -4.83 -6.13 7.05
CA GLN A 22 -3.62 -6.32 7.84
C GLN A 22 -3.18 -4.99 8.47
N TYR A 23 -2.92 -5.01 9.78
CA TYR A 23 -2.45 -3.84 10.51
C TYR A 23 -1.00 -3.52 10.16
N MET A 24 -0.71 -2.23 9.95
CA MET A 24 0.60 -1.71 9.59
C MET A 24 1.11 -0.79 10.72
N PRO A 25 1.97 -1.30 11.61
CA PRO A 25 2.29 -0.63 12.88
C PRO A 25 3.03 0.70 12.72
N LEU A 26 3.78 0.90 11.64
CA LEU A 26 4.50 2.15 11.39
C LEU A 26 3.64 3.17 10.60
N GLY A 27 2.41 2.81 10.24
CA GLY A 27 1.48 3.69 9.54
C GLY A 27 1.92 4.05 8.13
N GLY A 28 1.47 5.20 7.64
CA GLY A 28 1.80 5.70 6.31
C GLY A 28 3.22 6.28 6.23
N LEU A 29 3.86 6.13 5.08
CA LEU A 29 5.20 6.63 4.78
C LEU A 29 5.32 8.15 5.01
N GLU A 30 4.22 8.89 4.83
CA GLU A 30 4.15 10.33 5.13
C GLU A 30 4.62 10.66 6.56
N VAL A 31 4.30 9.81 7.54
CA VAL A 31 4.71 9.99 8.94
C VAL A 31 6.23 9.94 9.08
N CYS A 32 6.87 8.99 8.40
CA CYS A 32 8.32 8.83 8.40
C CYS A 32 9.03 9.96 7.63
N LEU A 33 8.39 10.50 6.59
CA LEU A 33 8.96 11.56 5.77
C LEU A 33 8.86 12.95 6.41
N HIS A 34 7.76 13.25 7.11
CA HIS A 34 7.44 14.63 7.51
C HIS A 34 7.30 14.85 9.01
N LEU A 35 6.89 13.83 9.78
CA LEU A 35 6.51 14.01 11.20
C LEU A 35 7.60 13.61 12.19
N GLY A 36 8.82 13.33 11.73
CA GLY A 36 9.99 13.09 12.58
C GLY A 36 9.94 11.79 13.41
N GLY A 37 8.93 10.94 13.22
CA GLY A 37 8.75 9.72 14.03
C GLY A 37 9.77 8.62 13.76
N HIS A 38 10.22 8.47 12.51
CA HIS A 38 11.18 7.45 12.09
C HIS A 38 12.08 7.97 10.97
N HIS A 39 13.35 8.28 11.28
CA HIS A 39 14.30 8.69 10.25
C HIS A 39 14.64 7.52 9.32
N LEU A 40 14.34 7.69 8.03
CA LEU A 40 14.73 6.76 6.97
C LEU A 40 16.08 7.18 6.38
N ASN A 41 17.07 6.29 6.47
CA ASN A 41 18.34 6.46 5.76
C ASN A 41 18.17 6.23 4.25
N LEU A 42 19.22 6.51 3.47
CA LEU A 42 19.15 6.40 2.01
C LEU A 42 18.82 4.98 1.54
N PHE A 43 19.41 3.96 2.15
CA PHE A 43 19.17 2.56 1.78
C PHE A 43 17.71 2.16 2.05
N GLN A 44 17.17 2.51 3.21
CA GLN A 44 15.76 2.26 3.54
C GLN A 44 14.80 2.94 2.56
N ARG A 45 15.13 4.16 2.10
CA ARG A 45 14.34 4.85 1.07
C ARG A 45 14.40 4.11 -0.27
N LEU A 46 15.56 3.59 -0.65
CA LEU A 46 15.71 2.78 -1.86
C LEU A 46 14.92 1.48 -1.75
N ASP A 47 14.99 0.78 -0.61
CA ASP A 47 14.22 -0.44 -0.37
C ASP A 47 12.71 -0.18 -0.48
N ILE A 48 12.21 0.91 0.13
CA ILE A 48 10.80 1.34 0.01
C ILE A 48 10.43 1.66 -1.45
N MET A 49 11.30 2.32 -2.20
CA MET A 49 11.05 2.59 -3.63
C MET A 49 10.97 1.31 -4.45
N ILE A 50 11.81 0.32 -4.16
CA ILE A 50 11.80 -0.99 -4.80
C ILE A 50 10.50 -1.72 -4.48
N ASP A 51 10.09 -1.75 -3.21
CA ASP A 51 8.83 -2.35 -2.77
C ASP A 51 7.61 -1.75 -3.49
N VAL A 52 7.55 -0.42 -3.59
CA VAL A 52 6.47 0.29 -4.31
C VAL A 52 6.52 -0.03 -5.81
N ALA A 53 7.70 -0.07 -6.41
CA ALA A 53 7.86 -0.44 -7.83
C ALA A 53 7.41 -1.88 -8.10
N CYS A 54 7.75 -2.83 -7.22
CA CYS A 54 7.32 -4.22 -7.29
C CYS A 54 5.79 -4.34 -7.18
N ALA A 55 5.16 -3.59 -6.26
CA ALA A 55 3.70 -3.55 -6.16
C ALA A 55 3.04 -3.03 -7.44
N LEU A 56 3.57 -1.96 -8.04
CA LEU A 56 3.03 -1.40 -9.28
C LEU A 56 3.26 -2.32 -10.48
N GLU A 57 4.42 -2.97 -10.56
CA GLU A 57 4.70 -3.97 -11.60
C GLU A 57 3.67 -5.11 -11.54
N TYR A 58 3.39 -5.61 -10.34
CA TYR A 58 2.37 -6.62 -10.12
C TYR A 58 0.96 -6.14 -10.49
N LEU A 59 0.58 -4.91 -10.13
CA LEU A 59 -0.74 -4.36 -10.48
C LEU A 59 -0.89 -4.15 -12.00
N HIS A 60 0.17 -3.71 -12.68
CA HIS A 60 0.10 -3.36 -14.09
C HIS A 60 0.27 -4.56 -15.02
N HIS A 61 1.06 -5.57 -14.62
CA HIS A 61 1.49 -6.67 -15.48
C HIS A 61 1.30 -8.07 -14.87
N GLY A 62 0.87 -8.16 -13.61
CA GLY A 62 0.68 -9.45 -12.92
C GLY A 62 -0.61 -10.19 -13.32
N TYR A 63 -1.49 -9.56 -14.10
CA TYR A 63 -2.77 -10.08 -14.56
C TYR A 63 -3.00 -9.75 -16.05
N SER A 64 -4.04 -10.34 -16.65
CA SER A 64 -4.47 -10.05 -18.02
C SER A 64 -4.91 -8.59 -18.18
N GLU A 65 -5.61 -8.05 -17.18
CA GLU A 65 -6.07 -6.67 -17.14
C GLU A 65 -5.13 -5.81 -16.28
N THR A 66 -4.82 -4.60 -16.75
CA THR A 66 -4.02 -3.62 -15.99
C THR A 66 -4.86 -3.00 -14.88
N ILE A 67 -4.38 -3.07 -13.63
CA ILE A 67 -5.00 -2.40 -12.49
C ILE A 67 -4.27 -1.08 -12.21
N VAL A 68 -4.92 0.05 -12.42
CA VAL A 68 -4.36 1.37 -12.10
C VAL A 68 -4.85 1.81 -10.72
N HIS A 69 -3.92 2.07 -9.79
CA HIS A 69 -4.24 2.48 -8.41
C HIS A 69 -4.99 3.83 -8.33
N CYS A 70 -4.64 4.78 -9.21
CA CYS A 70 -5.19 6.14 -9.32
C CYS A 70 -4.97 7.09 -8.12
N ASP A 71 -4.59 6.61 -6.94
CA ASP A 71 -4.30 7.47 -5.76
C ASP A 71 -2.97 7.12 -5.08
N LEU A 72 -1.90 6.95 -5.84
CA LEU A 72 -0.59 6.64 -5.25
C LEU A 72 0.05 7.89 -4.64
N LYS A 73 0.26 7.87 -3.32
CA LYS A 73 0.86 8.96 -2.53
C LYS A 73 1.44 8.42 -1.22
N PRO A 74 2.31 9.15 -0.49
CA PRO A 74 2.94 8.66 0.73
C PRO A 74 1.98 8.18 1.82
N SER A 75 0.79 8.77 1.97
CA SER A 75 -0.20 8.30 2.96
C SER A 75 -0.78 6.91 2.64
N ASN A 76 -0.73 6.51 1.37
CA ASN A 76 -1.28 5.24 0.87
C ASN A 76 -0.21 4.16 0.74
N VAL A 77 1.05 4.47 1.09
CA VAL A 77 2.15 3.52 1.24
C VAL A 77 2.32 3.26 2.73
N LEU A 78 1.91 2.09 3.21
CA LEU A 78 1.99 1.72 4.62
C LEU A 78 3.26 0.89 4.90
N LEU A 79 3.77 1.00 6.12
CA LEU A 79 4.99 0.32 6.55
C LEU A 79 4.70 -0.73 7.64
N ASP A 80 5.24 -1.93 7.46
CA ASP A 80 5.24 -2.97 8.49
C ASP A 80 6.31 -2.70 9.59
N GLU A 81 6.42 -3.59 10.58
CA GLU A 81 7.43 -3.48 11.64
C GLU A 81 8.89 -3.49 11.14
N ASN A 82 9.14 -4.02 9.95
CA ASN A 82 10.46 -4.11 9.32
C ASN A 82 10.74 -2.94 8.35
N LYS A 83 9.81 -1.99 8.23
CA LYS A 83 9.84 -0.89 7.24
C LYS A 83 9.72 -1.38 5.79
N THR A 84 9.21 -2.59 5.57
CA THR A 84 8.78 -3.04 4.25
C THR A 84 7.56 -2.24 3.82
N ALA A 85 7.54 -1.79 2.57
CA ALA A 85 6.45 -0.96 2.08
C ALA A 85 5.33 -1.79 1.44
N TYR A 86 4.08 -1.37 1.68
CA TYR A 86 2.87 -1.97 1.13
C TYR A 86 1.92 -0.89 0.60
N ILE A 87 1.48 -1.04 -0.66
CA ILE A 87 0.45 -0.16 -1.24
C ILE A 87 -0.93 -0.51 -0.66
N SER A 88 -1.69 0.53 -0.31
CA SER A 88 -3.01 0.49 0.32
C SER A 88 -3.97 1.46 -0.36
N ASP A 89 -5.26 1.36 -0.01
CA ASP A 89 -6.34 2.24 -0.47
C ASP A 89 -6.62 2.22 -1.99
N PHE A 90 -7.30 1.17 -2.41
CA PHE A 90 -7.77 0.96 -3.78
C PHE A 90 -9.16 1.58 -4.04
N GLY A 91 -9.61 2.54 -3.20
CA GLY A 91 -10.99 3.05 -3.23
C GLY A 91 -11.44 3.66 -4.57
N ILE A 92 -10.48 4.15 -5.37
CA ILE A 92 -10.74 4.71 -6.70
C ILE A 92 -9.99 3.98 -7.84
N ALA A 93 -9.42 2.80 -7.54
CA ALA A 93 -8.66 2.03 -8.52
C ALA A 93 -9.53 1.62 -9.73
N LYS A 94 -8.87 1.42 -10.87
CA LYS A 94 -9.52 1.08 -12.15
C LYS A 94 -8.90 -0.18 -12.72
N ILE A 95 -9.76 -1.06 -13.24
CA ILE A 95 -9.37 -2.18 -14.09
C ILE A 95 -9.52 -1.69 -15.53
N LEU A 96 -8.43 -1.69 -16.29
CA LEU A 96 -8.44 -1.38 -17.71
C LEU A 96 -8.68 -2.69 -18.49
N VAL A 97 -9.81 -2.74 -19.18
CA VAL A 97 -10.28 -3.87 -20.01
C VAL A 97 -10.13 -3.50 -21.48
#